data_AF-A0A256XBF4-F1
#
_entry.id   AF-A0A256XBF4-F1
#
_cell.length_a   1.000
_cell.length_b   1.000
_cell.length_c   1.000
_cell.angle_alpha   90.00
_cell.angle_beta   90.00
_cell.angle_gamma   90.00
#
_symmetry.space_group_name_H-M   'P 1'
#
loop_
_entity.id
_entity.type
_entity.pdbx_description
1 polymer ?
#
loop_
_entity_poly.entity_id
_entity_poly.type
_entity_poly.pdbx_seq_one_letter_code
_entity_poly.pdbx_strand_id
1 'polypeptide(L)'
;MSLIIMSSEKVCPRCGQPYSYIEKQRKGDREYYVAVHYLGYERTSNGKIKKKVRKCYLGSINYEYVTRPHSFTLHGYLVLDRELKYLEKIVQEIEELRRNQEKMIERLDKIVNLLEHSHKNFMEKRR
;
A
#
# COMPACT_ATOMS: atom_id res chain seq x y z
N MET A 1 -13.97 1.67 8.47
CA MET A 1 -13.35 1.77 9.81
C MET A 1 -12.12 0.89 9.83
N SER A 2 -10.92 1.45 10.00
CA SER A 2 -9.71 0.62 10.12
C SER A 2 -9.73 -0.08 11.47
N LEU A 3 -9.80 -1.41 11.46
CA LEU A 3 -9.64 -2.24 12.65
C LEU A 3 -8.17 -2.18 13.08
N ILE A 4 -7.84 -1.29 14.01
CA ILE A 4 -6.60 -1.34 14.79
C ILE A 4 -6.88 -2.32 15.93
N ILE A 5 -6.34 -3.53 15.89
CA ILE A 5 -6.57 -4.48 16.97
C ILE A 5 -5.65 -4.19 18.17
N MET A 6 -6.28 -4.10 19.34
CA MET A 6 -5.76 -4.49 20.65
C MET A 6 -6.03 -6.00 20.83
N SER A 7 -5.10 -6.89 20.48
CA SER A 7 -5.29 -8.34 20.66
C SER A 7 -5.01 -8.72 22.11
N SER A 8 -5.81 -9.64 22.66
CA SER A 8 -5.63 -10.20 24.01
C SER A 8 -4.29 -10.91 24.17
N GLU A 9 -3.74 -11.45 23.07
CA GLU A 9 -2.37 -11.95 23.01
C GLU A 9 -1.47 -10.93 22.32
N LYS A 10 -0.43 -10.46 23.01
CA LYS A 10 0.56 -9.50 22.50
C LYS A 10 1.47 -10.14 21.46
N VAL A 11 0.95 -10.56 20.30
CA VAL A 11 1.72 -11.19 19.22
C VAL A 11 2.18 -10.14 18.20
N CYS A 12 3.47 -10.12 17.88
CA CYS A 12 4.03 -9.12 16.98
C CYS A 12 3.63 -9.42 15.54
N PRO A 13 2.90 -8.53 14.85
CA PRO A 13 2.41 -8.79 13.50
C PRO A 13 3.52 -8.89 12.46
N ARG A 14 4.74 -8.44 12.79
CA ARG A 14 5.90 -8.54 11.90
C ARG A 14 6.65 -9.88 12.01
N CYS A 15 6.65 -10.54 13.16
CA CYS A 15 7.49 -11.72 13.37
C CYS A 15 6.81 -12.90 14.09
N GLY A 16 5.53 -12.78 14.46
CA GLY A 16 4.77 -13.84 15.13
C GLY A 16 5.17 -14.11 16.58
N GLN A 17 6.20 -13.45 17.11
CA GLN A 17 6.65 -13.65 18.50
C GLN A 17 5.91 -12.72 19.46
N PRO A 18 5.73 -13.09 20.74
CA PRO A 18 5.20 -12.20 21.75
C PRO A 18 6.05 -10.91 21.86
N TYR A 19 5.39 -9.75 21.88
CA TYR A 19 5.99 -8.47 22.19
C TYR A 19 5.63 -8.03 23.61
N SER A 20 6.48 -7.22 24.21
CA SER A 20 6.26 -6.69 25.57
C SER A 20 5.34 -5.48 25.54
N TYR A 21 5.61 -4.54 24.62
CA TYR A 21 4.77 -3.35 24.36
C TYR A 21 4.99 -2.80 22.95
N ILE A 22 4.08 -1.94 22.50
CA ILE A 22 4.23 -1.13 21.28
C ILE A 22 4.74 0.25 21.69
N GLU A 23 5.81 0.70 21.05
CA GLU A 23 6.39 2.03 21.20
C GLU A 23 5.98 2.90 20.01
N LYS A 24 5.36 4.05 20.29
CA LYS A 24 5.04 5.08 19.32
C LYS A 24 6.21 6.06 19.23
N GLN A 25 6.74 6.24 18.03
CA GLN A 25 7.88 7.10 17.73
C GLN A 25 7.46 8.22 16.77
N ARG A 26 7.90 9.44 17.06
CA ARG A 26 7.68 10.59 16.19
C ARG A 26 9.01 11.08 15.63
N LYS A 27 9.11 11.26 14.31
CA LYS A 27 10.28 11.85 13.64
C LYS A 27 9.79 12.94 12.67
N GLY A 28 9.94 14.19 13.10
CA GLY A 28 9.28 15.33 12.46
C GLY A 28 7.76 15.21 12.57
N ASP A 29 7.07 15.32 11.44
CA ASP A 29 5.61 15.17 11.35
C ASP A 29 5.15 13.72 11.18
N ARG A 30 6.08 12.78 11.08
CA ARG A 30 5.76 11.37 10.82
C ARG A 30 5.74 10.56 12.10
N GLU A 31 4.74 9.70 12.18
CA GLU A 31 4.50 8.80 13.30
C GLU A 31 4.70 7.34 12.90
N TYR A 32 5.40 6.58 13.73
CA TYR A 32 5.71 5.19 13.48
C TYR A 32 5.57 4.35 14.72
N TYR A 33 5.33 3.06 14.51
CA TYR A 33 5.12 2.09 15.57
C TYR A 33 6.20 1.04 15.56
N VAL A 34 6.60 0.60 16.75
CA VAL A 34 7.62 -0.41 16.94
C VAL A 34 7.15 -1.40 17.99
N ALA A 35 7.13 -2.69 17.66
CA ALA A 35 7.00 -3.75 18.66
C ALA A 35 8.34 -3.94 19.38
N VAL A 36 8.32 -3.81 20.70
CA VAL A 36 9.49 -4.02 21.55
C VAL A 36 9.39 -5.39 22.21
N HIS A 37 10.42 -6.22 21.98
CA HIS A 37 10.59 -7.53 22.58
C HIS A 37 11.66 -7.43 23.67
N TYR A 38 11.26 -7.52 24.93
CA TYR A 38 12.19 -7.54 26.05
C TYR A 38 12.86 -8.92 26.17
N LEU A 39 14.20 -8.93 26.23
CA LEU A 39 15.03 -10.13 26.23
C LEU A 39 15.86 -10.26 27.52
N GLY A 40 15.46 -9.58 28.59
CA GLY A 40 16.22 -9.53 29.85
C GLY A 40 17.15 -8.33 29.96
N TYR A 41 18.25 -8.49 30.69
CA TYR A 41 19.25 -7.45 30.95
C TYR A 41 20.62 -7.87 30.43
N GLU A 42 21.44 -6.91 30.04
CA GLU A 42 22.84 -7.12 29.70
C GLU A 42 23.74 -6.09 30.39
N ARG A 43 24.95 -6.51 30.78
CA ARG A 43 25.99 -5.61 31.29
C ARG A 43 26.72 -4.96 30.12
N THR A 44 26.88 -3.64 30.18
CA THR A 44 27.73 -2.90 29.24
C THR A 44 29.20 -3.05 29.59
N SER A 45 30.08 -2.71 28.65
CA SER A 45 31.53 -2.61 28.85
C SER A 45 31.92 -1.74 30.05
N ASN A 46 31.07 -0.78 30.42
CA ASN A 46 31.32 0.16 31.52
C ASN A 46 30.64 -0.30 32.83
N GLY A 47 30.26 -1.58 32.94
CA GLY A 47 29.65 -2.19 34.13
C GLY A 47 28.17 -1.88 34.37
N LYS A 48 27.55 -1.02 33.54
CA LYS A 48 26.14 -0.62 33.72
C LYS A 48 25.20 -1.72 33.24
N ILE A 49 24.13 -1.99 33.99
CA ILE A 49 23.06 -2.89 33.57
C ILE A 49 22.08 -2.12 32.68
N LYS A 50 21.81 -2.62 31.47
CA LYS A 50 20.80 -2.08 30.57
C LYS A 50 19.80 -3.15 30.13
N LYS A 51 18.59 -2.72 29.79
CA LYS A 51 17.58 -3.62 29.21
C LYS A 51 18.05 -4.08 27.83
N LYS A 52 18.04 -5.39 27.61
CA LYS A 52 18.25 -5.99 26.28
C LYS A 52 16.91 -6.05 25.58
N VAL A 53 16.77 -5.31 24.48
CA VAL A 53 15.52 -5.27 23.71
C VAL A 53 15.80 -5.53 22.24
N ARG A 54 14.92 -6.28 21.59
CA ARG A 54 14.84 -6.38 20.13
C ARG A 54 13.64 -5.58 19.66
N LYS A 55 13.81 -4.77 18.61
CA LYS A 55 12.77 -3.89 18.07
C LYS A 55 12.34 -4.37 16.68
N CYS A 56 11.04 -4.55 16.50
CA CYS A 56 10.42 -4.81 15.20
C CYS A 56 9.68 -3.56 14.75
N TYR A 57 10.22 -2.84 13.78
CA TYR A 57 9.54 -1.71 13.16
C TYR A 57 8.25 -2.18 12.47
N LEU A 58 7.12 -1.59 12.85
CA LEU A 58 5.78 -1.91 12.35
C LEU A 58 5.27 -0.90 11.31
N GLY A 59 6.01 0.19 11.07
CA GLY A 59 5.60 1.20 10.11
C GLY A 59 4.66 2.26 10.68
N SER A 60 4.17 3.12 9.79
CA SER A 60 3.13 4.11 10.08
C SER A 60 1.76 3.46 9.89
N ILE A 61 0.71 4.00 10.51
CA ILE A 61 -0.67 3.63 10.16
C ILE A 61 -0.93 3.95 8.68
N ASN A 62 -0.48 5.13 8.23
CA ASN A 62 -0.57 5.56 6.83
C ASN A 62 0.80 6.03 6.36
N TYR A 63 1.29 5.47 5.26
CA TYR A 63 2.47 6.01 4.61
C TYR A 63 2.08 7.17 3.70
N GLU A 64 2.82 8.27 3.76
CA GLU A 64 2.60 9.41 2.86
C GLU A 64 3.48 9.33 1.61
N TYR A 65 4.79 9.23 1.80
CA TYR A 65 5.75 9.38 0.71
C TYR A 65 5.64 8.25 -0.34
N VAL A 66 5.66 7.00 0.11
CA VAL A 66 5.57 5.84 -0.79
C VAL A 66 4.18 5.62 -1.37
N THR A 67 3.16 6.30 -0.83
CA THR A 67 1.77 6.25 -1.31
C THR A 67 1.53 7.16 -2.51
N ARG A 68 2.31 8.25 -2.66
CA ARG A 68 2.11 9.25 -3.73
C ARG A 68 1.96 8.70 -5.17
N PRO A 69 2.70 7.67 -5.60
CA PRO A 69 2.54 7.13 -6.96
C PRO A 69 1.37 6.15 -7.10
N HIS A 70 0.67 5.79 -6.01
CA HIS A 70 -0.46 4.87 -6.02
C HIS A 70 -1.78 5.64 -5.88
N SER A 71 -2.88 5.10 -6.42
CA SER A 71 -4.22 5.67 -6.19
C SER A 71 -4.77 5.36 -4.78
N PHE A 72 -4.04 4.56 -3.99
CA PHE A 72 -4.45 4.08 -2.67
C PHE A 72 -3.33 4.20 -1.64
N THR A 73 -3.71 4.25 -0.36
CA THR A 73 -2.78 4.43 0.76
C THR A 73 -2.15 3.13 1.20
N LEU A 74 -0.82 3.13 1.35
CA LEU A 74 -0.08 2.04 1.98
C LEU A 74 -0.06 2.19 3.50
N HIS A 75 0.05 1.07 4.21
CA HIS A 75 -0.17 0.92 5.64
C HIS A 75 0.87 0.01 6.29
N GLY A 76 1.20 0.30 7.55
CA GLY A 76 2.06 -0.53 8.39
C GLY A 76 1.33 -1.75 8.95
N TYR A 77 2.05 -2.55 9.74
CA TYR A 77 1.63 -3.85 10.25
C TYR A 77 0.53 -3.80 11.31
N LEU A 78 0.18 -2.62 11.82
CA LEU A 78 -0.93 -2.45 12.75
C LEU A 78 -2.30 -2.36 12.06
N VAL A 79 -2.32 -2.25 10.73
CA VAL A 79 -3.55 -2.30 9.92
C VAL A 79 -3.70 -3.72 9.39
N LEU A 80 -4.52 -4.53 10.05
CA LEU A 80 -4.60 -5.98 9.81
C LEU A 80 -5.26 -6.37 8.49
N ASP A 81 -6.14 -5.52 7.99
CA ASP A 81 -6.86 -5.72 6.73
C ASP A 81 -6.16 -5.05 5.55
N ARG A 82 -4.90 -4.61 5.73
CA ARG A 82 -4.19 -3.84 4.70
C ARG A 82 -4.00 -4.62 3.40
N GLU A 83 -3.70 -5.92 3.49
CA GLU A 83 -3.50 -6.76 2.30
C GLU A 83 -4.80 -6.87 1.50
N LEU A 84 -5.94 -7.04 2.18
CA LEU A 84 -7.25 -7.06 1.53
C LEU A 84 -7.59 -5.71 0.91
N LYS A 85 -7.34 -4.60 1.61
CA LYS A 85 -7.51 -3.23 1.08
C LYS A 85 -6.70 -2.99 -0.19
N TYR A 86 -5.46 -3.49 -0.25
CA TYR A 86 -4.63 -3.36 -1.45
C TYR A 86 -5.20 -4.18 -2.59
N LEU A 87 -5.59 -5.43 -2.33
CA LEU A 87 -6.18 -6.29 -3.35
C LEU A 87 -7.45 -5.69 -3.93
N GLU A 88 -8.36 -5.17 -3.09
CA GLU A 88 -9.58 -4.50 -3.54
C GLU A 88 -9.26 -3.30 -4.45
N LYS A 89 -8.27 -2.49 -4.09
CA LYS A 89 -7.87 -1.33 -4.89
C LYS A 89 -7.21 -1.71 -6.20
N ILE A 90 -6.32 -2.69 -6.18
CA ILE A 90 -5.66 -3.20 -7.38
C ILE A 90 -6.69 -3.80 -8.35
N VAL A 91 -7.65 -4.58 -7.86
CA VAL A 91 -8.72 -5.14 -8.70
C VAL A 91 -9.55 -4.02 -9.33
N GLN A 92 -9.91 -2.99 -8.57
CA GLN A 92 -10.62 -1.82 -9.10
C GLN A 92 -9.83 -1.11 -10.22
N GLU A 93 -8.53 -0.91 -10.03
CA GLU A 93 -7.65 -0.29 -11.03
C GLU A 93 -7.54 -1.12 -12.31
N ILE A 94 -7.39 -2.44 -12.20
CA ILE A 94 -7.33 -3.35 -13.36
C ILE A 94 -8.62 -3.29 -14.16
N GLU A 95 -9.77 -3.35 -13.48
CA GLU A 95 -11.08 -3.26 -14.11
C GLU A 95 -11.30 -1.92 -14.83
N GLU A 96 -10.79 -0.83 -14.25
CA GLU A 96 -10.86 0.49 -14.88
C GLU A 96 -9.94 0.59 -16.11
N LEU A 97 -8.72 0.06 -16.03
CA LEU A 97 -7.80 -0.02 -17.17
C LEU A 97 -8.43 -0.77 -18.34
N ARG A 98 -9.06 -1.92 -18.07
CA ARG A 98 -9.75 -2.72 -19.08
C ARG A 98 -10.89 -1.95 -19.74
N ARG A 99 -11.77 -1.33 -18.96
CA ARG A 99 -12.87 -0.51 -19.49
C ARG A 99 -12.37 0.64 -20.37
N ASN A 100 -11.24 1.25 -20.00
CA ASN A 100 -10.65 2.34 -20.76
C ASN A 100 -10.07 1.85 -22.10
N GLN A 101 -9.48 0.65 -22.12
CA GLN A 101 -9.02 0.01 -23.36
C GLN A 101 -10.19 -0.33 -24.30
N GLU A 102 -11.26 -0.94 -23.77
CA GLU A 102 -12.45 -1.27 -24.56
C GLU A 102 -13.07 -0.01 -25.20
N LYS A 103 -13.21 1.06 -24.43
CA LYS A 103 -13.66 2.38 -24.95
C LYS A 103 -12.72 2.97 -26.00
N MET A 104 -11.42 2.76 -25.87
CA MET A 104 -10.44 3.25 -26.84
C MET A 104 -10.57 2.51 -28.17
N ILE A 105 -10.68 1.18 -28.13
CA ILE A 105 -10.87 0.34 -29.32
C ILE A 105 -12.16 0.76 -30.04
N GLU A 106 -13.28 0.92 -29.31
CA GLU A 106 -14.55 1.36 -29.90
C GLU A 106 -14.43 2.73 -30.61
N ARG A 107 -13.64 3.65 -30.05
CA ARG A 107 -13.37 4.96 -30.67
C ARG A 107 -12.52 4.83 -31.93
N LEU A 108 -11.50 3.97 -31.91
CA LEU A 108 -10.65 3.74 -33.07
C LEU A 108 -11.45 3.12 -34.22
N ASP A 109 -12.33 2.15 -33.95
CA ASP A 109 -13.22 1.56 -34.96
C ASP A 109 -14.13 2.61 -35.61
N LYS A 110 -14.68 3.53 -34.81
CA LYS A 110 -15.47 4.67 -35.34
C LYS A 110 -14.62 5.56 -36.25
N ILE A 111 -13.38 5.85 -35.86
CA ILE A 111 -12.47 6.67 -36.66
C ILE A 111 -12.12 5.97 -37.98
N VAL A 112 -11.80 4.67 -37.95
CA VAL A 112 -11.50 3.89 -39.16
C VAL A 112 -12.68 3.93 -40.13
N ASN A 113 -13.89 3.66 -39.65
CA ASN A 113 -15.09 3.72 -40.47
C ASN A 113 -15.28 5.11 -41.12
N LEU A 114 -15.09 6.19 -40.36
CA LEU A 114 -15.18 7.56 -40.90
C LEU A 114 -14.13 7.82 -42.00
N LEU A 115 -12.91 7.33 -41.81
CA LEU A 115 -11.83 7.46 -42.79
C LEU A 115 -12.13 6.69 -44.08
N GLU A 116 -12.68 5.48 -43.97
CA GLU A 116 -13.10 4.67 -45.13
C GLU A 116 -14.21 5.35 -45.94
N HIS A 117 -15.22 5.90 -45.27
CA HIS A 117 -16.29 6.66 -45.93
C HIS A 117 -15.75 7.91 -46.62
N SER A 118 -14.88 8.65 -45.95
CA SER A 118 -14.23 9.84 -46.52
C SER A 118 -13.40 9.49 -47.76
N HIS A 119 -12.62 8.41 -47.70
CA HIS A 119 -11.84 7.92 -48.82
C HIS A 119 -12.73 7.53 -50.01
N LYS A 120 -13.80 6.78 -49.77
CA LYS A 120 -14.75 6.38 -50.83
C LYS A 120 -15.38 7.59 -51.52
N ASN A 121 -15.87 8.55 -50.74
CA ASN A 121 -16.46 9.80 -51.26
C ASN A 121 -15.46 10.62 -52.10
N PHE A 122 -14.20 10.65 -51.68
CA PHE A 122 -13.13 11.32 -52.42
C PHE A 122 -12.86 10.64 -53.76
N MET A 123 -12.84 9.30 -53.80
CA MET A 123 -12.63 8.54 -55.03
C MET A 123 -13.81 8.65 -56.01
N GLU A 124 -15.05 8.70 -55.51
CA GLU A 124 -16.24 8.91 -56.34
C GLU A 124 -16.28 10.29 -56.99
N LYS A 125 -15.87 11.35 -56.27
CA LYS A 125 -15.78 12.72 -56.82
C LYS A 125 -14.70 12.92 -57.88
N ARG A 126 -13.78 11.96 -58.05
CA ARG A 126 -12.70 11.99 -59.04
C ARG A 126 -13.04 11.25 -60.34
N ARG A 127 -14.16 10.54 -60.40
CA ARG A 127 -14.71 9.93 -61.63
C ARG A 127 -15.63 10.92 -62.33
#